data_AF-A0A382M286-F1
#
_entry.id   AF-A0A382M286-F1
#
_cell.length_a   1.000
_cell.length_b   1.000
_cell.length_c   1.000
_cell.angle_alpha   90.00
_cell.angle_beta   90.00
_cell.angle_gamma   90.00
#
_symmetry.space_group_name_H-M   'P 1'
#
loop_
_entity.id
_entity.type
_entity.pdbx_description
1 polymer ?
#
loop_
_entity_poly.entity_id
_entity_poly.type
_entity_poly.pdbx_seq_one_letter_code
_entity_poly.pdbx_strand_id
1 'polypeptide(L)'
;FDLNFTSEAPITALRLEVLPDDRLPQRGPGRCYYEGRKGDFFLSEFSIKAKGQKWEIADPTHSYGKISIGGGGAKASNVIDGDGSSGWSTSGQPGKVHHLVLPLKKPMPANTQFSVQMLFERHFVVSLGRFRMSVTSDAMSPVAKKHGVEIEAILAQGEKASKKQLADLRRHFLESDPRWQKQRKPLDNLKRRIPRLGHTMVMLERPPDNPRPTYLRHRGEYVSPRHQVEPGVPDVFSSTTKNQPKDRLAFARWLVSEQNPLGDRVAVNRAWRSFFGAGLLRTSGDFGTQSAAPDHPELLDWLAVEFRKQGMSLKKLHRLIVTSATYRQDSKVSKELLARDPYNRLLARGPRHRLDAEVIRDLMLKASGKLSQKMYGPSVYPPQPASVSA
;
A
#
# COMPACT_ATOMS: atom_id res chain seq x y z
N PHE A 1 13.33 -14.57 -21.00
CA PHE A 1 14.57 -14.11 -20.33
C PHE A 1 15.74 -14.70 -21.07
N ASP A 2 16.75 -13.89 -21.37
CA ASP A 2 18.01 -14.33 -21.96
C ASP A 2 19.14 -13.92 -21.01
N LEU A 3 19.85 -14.90 -20.46
CA LEU A 3 20.81 -14.72 -19.38
C LEU A 3 22.15 -15.33 -19.79
N ASN A 4 23.25 -14.61 -19.56
CA ASN A 4 24.60 -15.07 -19.91
C ASN A 4 25.41 -15.37 -18.65
N PHE A 5 26.15 -16.47 -18.66
CA PHE A 5 26.89 -16.98 -17.52
C PHE A 5 28.27 -17.53 -17.93
N THR A 6 29.12 -17.69 -16.93
CA THR A 6 30.38 -18.44 -17.00
C THR A 6 30.57 -19.14 -15.66
N SER A 7 31.14 -20.34 -15.67
CA SER A 7 31.46 -21.12 -14.47
C SER A 7 32.91 -21.54 -14.51
N GLU A 8 33.64 -21.35 -13.41
CA GLU A 8 35.04 -21.79 -13.27
C GLU A 8 35.16 -23.32 -13.17
N ALA A 9 34.09 -23.98 -12.73
CA ALA A 9 33.99 -25.44 -12.66
C ALA A 9 33.19 -26.01 -13.83
N PRO A 10 33.41 -27.28 -14.22
CA PRO A 10 32.54 -27.95 -15.18
C PRO A 10 31.10 -28.05 -14.66
N ILE A 11 30.12 -28.03 -15.54
CA ILE A 11 28.69 -28.06 -15.20
C ILE A 11 28.10 -29.39 -15.64
N THR A 12 27.49 -30.12 -14.72
CA THR A 12 26.76 -31.37 -15.00
C THR A 12 25.25 -31.17 -14.91
N ALA A 13 24.77 -30.18 -14.16
CA ALA A 13 23.35 -29.84 -14.10
C ALA A 13 23.12 -28.38 -13.68
N LEU A 14 21.93 -27.86 -14.03
CA LEU A 14 21.43 -26.57 -13.56
C LEU A 14 20.24 -26.77 -12.62
N ARG A 15 20.08 -25.90 -11.63
CA ARG A 15 18.88 -25.79 -10.80
C ARG A 15 18.31 -24.39 -10.92
N LEU A 16 17.04 -24.30 -11.31
CA LEU A 16 16.23 -23.09 -11.29
C LEU A 16 15.32 -23.14 -10.06
N GLU A 17 15.55 -22.25 -9.11
CA GLU A 17 14.70 -22.05 -7.93
C GLU A 17 13.77 -20.86 -8.17
N VAL A 18 12.48 -21.05 -7.93
CA VAL A 18 11.45 -20.02 -8.04
C VAL A 18 11.03 -19.61 -6.63
N LEU A 19 11.23 -18.34 -6.30
CA LEU A 19 11.23 -17.85 -4.92
C LEU A 19 10.04 -16.91 -4.66
N PRO A 20 9.31 -17.07 -3.54
CA PRO A 20 8.28 -16.11 -3.16
C PRO A 20 8.90 -14.77 -2.78
N ASP A 21 8.16 -13.68 -2.99
CA ASP A 21 8.58 -12.33 -2.62
C ASP A 21 7.36 -11.49 -2.27
N ASP A 22 7.44 -10.70 -1.19
CA ASP A 22 6.32 -9.86 -0.73
C ASP A 22 5.89 -8.80 -1.75
N ARG A 23 6.77 -8.43 -2.69
CA ARG A 23 6.47 -7.49 -3.78
C ARG A 23 5.72 -8.14 -4.94
N LEU A 24 5.63 -9.46 -4.99
CA LEU A 24 4.98 -10.20 -6.07
C LEU A 24 3.51 -10.53 -5.74
N PRO A 25 2.63 -10.68 -6.75
CA PRO A 25 1.23 -10.97 -6.52
C PRO A 25 1.03 -12.26 -5.71
N GLN A 26 0.15 -12.24 -4.70
CA GLN A 26 -0.04 -13.34 -3.74
C GLN A 26 1.26 -13.87 -3.08
N ARG A 27 2.34 -13.08 -3.06
CA ARG A 27 3.67 -13.53 -2.63
C ARG A 27 4.18 -14.74 -3.41
N GLY A 28 3.64 -14.99 -4.59
CA GLY A 28 4.05 -16.09 -5.46
C GLY A 28 5.38 -15.79 -6.16
N PRO A 29 6.00 -16.80 -6.78
CA PRO A 29 7.26 -16.62 -7.49
C PRO A 29 7.12 -15.95 -8.87
N GLY A 30 5.91 -15.87 -9.42
CA GLY A 30 5.63 -15.33 -10.75
C GLY A 30 4.95 -13.96 -10.73
N ARG A 31 4.91 -13.32 -11.91
CA ARG A 31 4.40 -11.96 -12.09
C ARG A 31 2.92 -11.88 -12.48
N CYS A 32 2.21 -13.01 -12.56
CA CYS A 32 0.78 -13.00 -12.89
C CYS A 32 -0.01 -12.10 -11.93
N TYR A 33 -0.72 -11.10 -12.46
CA TYR A 33 -1.53 -10.19 -11.64
C TYR A 33 -3.03 -10.19 -11.96
N TYR A 34 -3.42 -10.36 -13.23
CA TYR A 34 -4.82 -10.20 -13.64
C TYR A 34 -5.28 -11.27 -14.64
N GLU A 35 -4.49 -11.53 -15.68
CA GLU A 35 -4.69 -12.67 -16.58
C GLU A 35 -4.01 -13.90 -15.96
N GLY A 36 -4.80 -14.81 -15.38
CA GLY A 36 -4.32 -16.03 -14.74
C GLY A 36 -4.37 -16.04 -13.22
N ARG A 37 -3.75 -17.04 -12.60
CA ARG A 37 -3.69 -17.15 -11.14
C ARG A 37 -2.63 -16.22 -10.58
N LYS A 38 -3.06 -15.24 -9.77
CA LYS A 38 -2.14 -14.27 -9.17
C LYS A 38 -0.93 -14.94 -8.50
N GLY A 39 0.27 -14.49 -8.86
CA GLY A 39 1.54 -14.95 -8.31
C GLY A 39 2.13 -16.17 -9.02
N ASP A 40 1.44 -16.70 -10.02
CA ASP A 40 1.90 -17.84 -10.82
C ASP A 40 2.80 -17.40 -11.98
N PHE A 41 3.46 -18.36 -12.60
CA PHE A 41 4.24 -18.26 -13.83
C PHE A 41 3.94 -19.45 -14.74
N PHE A 42 4.31 -19.34 -16.01
CA PHE A 42 4.25 -20.47 -16.92
C PHE A 42 5.53 -20.52 -17.75
N LEU A 43 6.46 -21.39 -17.38
CA LEU A 43 7.71 -21.61 -18.12
C LEU A 43 7.44 -22.66 -19.19
N SER A 44 7.31 -22.22 -20.45
CA SER A 44 7.08 -23.12 -21.58
C SER A 44 8.35 -23.77 -22.05
N GLU A 45 9.44 -23.00 -22.22
CA GLU A 45 10.71 -23.53 -22.70
C GLU A 45 11.89 -23.04 -21.87
N PHE A 46 12.87 -23.93 -21.71
CA PHE A 46 14.17 -23.70 -21.11
C PHE A 46 15.24 -24.27 -22.02
N SER A 47 16.09 -23.40 -22.59
CA SER A 47 17.20 -23.83 -23.43
C SER A 47 18.53 -23.28 -22.97
N ILE A 48 19.58 -24.06 -23.19
CA ILE A 48 20.96 -23.72 -22.88
C ILE A 48 21.71 -23.70 -24.21
N LYS A 49 22.49 -22.65 -24.45
CA LYS A 49 23.40 -22.57 -25.60
C LYS A 49 24.80 -22.25 -25.13
N ALA A 50 25.80 -22.92 -25.69
CA ALA A 50 27.21 -22.63 -25.48
C ALA A 50 27.91 -22.68 -26.83
N LYS A 51 28.83 -21.74 -27.09
CA LYS A 51 29.52 -21.63 -28.40
C LYS A 51 28.55 -21.61 -29.61
N GLY A 52 27.40 -20.97 -29.45
CA GLY A 52 26.36 -20.88 -30.48
C GLY A 52 25.53 -22.16 -30.70
N GLN A 53 25.82 -23.26 -30.00
CA GLN A 53 25.11 -24.54 -30.15
C GLN A 53 24.22 -24.84 -28.94
N LYS A 54 23.06 -25.49 -29.17
CA LYS A 54 22.17 -25.96 -28.10
C LYS A 54 22.87 -27.07 -27.30
N TRP A 55 22.87 -26.92 -25.98
CA TRP A 55 23.39 -27.93 -25.06
C TRP A 55 22.24 -28.80 -24.56
N GLU A 56 22.32 -30.11 -24.76
CA GLU A 56 21.22 -31.03 -24.49
C GLU A 56 20.98 -31.25 -22.99
N ILE A 57 19.71 -31.19 -22.60
CA ILE A 57 19.18 -31.51 -21.26
C ILE A 57 18.59 -32.92 -21.34
N ALA A 58 18.89 -33.77 -20.36
CA ALA A 58 18.46 -35.17 -20.36
C ALA A 58 17.11 -35.34 -19.64
N ASP A 59 17.14 -35.51 -18.32
CA ASP A 59 15.98 -35.91 -17.52
C ASP A 59 15.62 -34.83 -16.50
N PRO A 60 14.91 -33.77 -16.90
CA PRO A 60 14.57 -32.69 -15.98
C PRO A 60 13.56 -33.17 -14.95
N THR A 61 13.72 -32.68 -13.71
CA THR A 61 12.88 -33.05 -12.56
C THR A 61 12.45 -31.79 -11.81
N HIS A 62 11.32 -31.84 -11.11
CA HIS A 62 10.79 -30.68 -10.38
C HIS A 62 10.23 -31.07 -9.01
N SER A 63 10.28 -30.12 -8.06
CA SER A 63 9.77 -30.34 -6.69
C SER A 63 8.24 -30.39 -6.60
N TYR A 64 7.58 -29.63 -7.47
CA TYR A 64 6.12 -29.50 -7.57
C TYR A 64 5.73 -28.99 -8.95
N GLY A 65 4.59 -29.41 -9.48
CA GLY A 65 4.09 -28.93 -10.77
C GLY A 65 2.58 -29.03 -10.84
N LYS A 66 1.91 -27.93 -11.14
CA LYS A 66 0.48 -27.88 -11.43
C LYS A 66 0.16 -26.66 -12.28
N ILE A 67 -0.69 -26.83 -13.30
CA ILE A 67 -1.28 -25.74 -14.06
C ILE A 67 -2.68 -25.41 -13.49
N SER A 68 -3.10 -24.13 -13.54
CA SER A 68 -4.47 -23.73 -13.19
C SER A 68 -5.43 -23.65 -14.37
N ILE A 69 -4.91 -23.46 -15.57
CA ILE A 69 -5.69 -23.14 -16.78
C ILE A 69 -5.30 -24.14 -17.87
N GLY A 70 -6.30 -24.63 -18.61
CA GLY A 70 -6.14 -25.61 -19.70
C GLY A 70 -5.92 -27.06 -19.26
N GLY A 71 -5.87 -27.97 -20.23
CA GLY A 71 -5.55 -29.38 -20.03
C GLY A 71 -4.03 -29.64 -19.96
N GLY A 72 -3.64 -30.83 -19.48
CA GLY A 72 -2.24 -31.25 -19.37
C GLY A 72 -1.68 -31.27 -17.94
N GLY A 73 -0.48 -31.82 -17.78
CA GLY A 73 0.29 -31.76 -16.53
C GLY A 73 1.37 -30.67 -16.59
N ALA A 74 1.89 -30.24 -15.45
CA ALA A 74 3.09 -29.39 -15.38
C ALA A 74 4.31 -30.26 -15.03
N LYS A 75 4.71 -31.12 -15.96
CA LYS A 75 5.90 -31.99 -15.80
C LYS A 75 7.16 -31.17 -16.07
N ALA A 76 8.29 -31.56 -15.49
CA ALA A 76 9.56 -30.91 -15.78
C ALA A 76 10.02 -31.11 -17.23
N SER A 77 9.72 -32.26 -17.85
CA SER A 77 10.03 -32.54 -19.25
C SER A 77 9.37 -31.57 -20.22
N ASN A 78 8.27 -30.95 -19.80
CA ASN A 78 7.53 -30.02 -20.64
C ASN A 78 8.33 -28.75 -20.96
N VAL A 79 9.38 -28.43 -20.18
CA VAL A 79 10.18 -27.21 -20.44
C VAL A 79 11.23 -27.41 -21.54
N ILE A 80 11.27 -28.58 -22.16
CA ILE A 80 12.24 -28.95 -23.21
C ILE A 80 11.59 -29.71 -24.36
N ASP A 81 10.25 -29.77 -24.42
CA ASP A 81 9.52 -30.57 -25.40
C ASP A 81 9.27 -29.83 -26.73
N GLY A 82 9.51 -28.52 -26.78
CA GLY A 82 9.30 -27.71 -27.97
C GLY A 82 7.84 -27.29 -28.19
N ASP A 83 6.95 -27.53 -27.23
CA ASP A 83 5.54 -27.15 -27.29
C ASP A 83 5.26 -25.95 -26.36
N GLY A 84 5.04 -24.77 -26.97
CA GLY A 84 4.68 -23.55 -26.23
C GLY A 84 3.32 -23.61 -25.49
N SER A 85 2.51 -24.65 -25.70
CA SER A 85 1.26 -24.89 -24.94
C SER A 85 1.50 -25.75 -23.68
N SER A 86 2.64 -26.41 -23.65
CA SER A 86 3.18 -27.25 -22.58
C SER A 86 4.11 -26.41 -21.70
N GLY A 87 4.30 -26.82 -20.45
CA GLY A 87 5.26 -26.13 -19.59
C GLY A 87 5.15 -26.46 -18.11
N TRP A 88 5.90 -25.71 -17.31
CA TRP A 88 5.97 -25.82 -15.86
C TRP A 88 5.36 -24.59 -15.16
N SER A 89 4.53 -24.87 -14.16
CA SER A 89 3.86 -23.90 -13.29
C SER A 89 3.72 -24.49 -11.89
N THR A 90 3.59 -23.62 -10.89
CA THR A 90 3.47 -23.99 -9.47
C THR A 90 2.09 -23.63 -8.91
N SER A 91 1.08 -23.66 -9.78
CA SER A 91 -0.24 -23.18 -9.48
C SER A 91 -0.87 -23.81 -8.23
N GLY A 92 -1.48 -22.96 -7.40
CA GLY A 92 -2.08 -23.41 -6.13
C GLY A 92 -1.11 -23.51 -4.96
N GLN A 93 0.17 -23.19 -5.15
CA GLN A 93 1.16 -23.06 -4.09
C GLN A 93 1.87 -21.68 -4.06
N PRO A 94 1.13 -20.55 -4.11
CA PRO A 94 1.75 -19.24 -3.95
C PRO A 94 2.43 -19.13 -2.57
N GLY A 95 3.51 -18.37 -2.47
CA GLY A 95 4.26 -18.19 -1.23
C GLY A 95 5.23 -19.34 -0.88
N LYS A 96 5.39 -20.33 -1.76
CA LYS A 96 6.30 -21.47 -1.54
C LYS A 96 7.46 -21.45 -2.54
N VAL A 97 8.61 -21.92 -2.06
CA VAL A 97 9.79 -22.18 -2.91
C VAL A 97 9.58 -23.48 -3.66
N HIS A 98 9.88 -23.46 -4.95
CA HIS A 98 9.92 -24.65 -5.79
C HIS A 98 11.16 -24.61 -6.67
N HIS A 99 11.53 -25.75 -7.23
CA HIS A 99 12.69 -25.81 -8.11
C HIS A 99 12.55 -26.85 -9.20
N LEU A 100 13.26 -26.57 -10.28
CA LEU A 100 13.44 -27.38 -11.47
C LEU A 100 14.93 -27.70 -11.56
N VAL A 101 15.27 -28.98 -11.71
CA VAL A 101 16.63 -29.47 -11.91
C VAL A 101 16.74 -30.00 -13.32
N LEU A 102 17.79 -29.58 -14.02
CA LEU A 102 18.01 -29.78 -15.45
C LEU A 102 19.40 -30.40 -15.65
N PRO A 103 19.53 -31.73 -15.56
CA PRO A 103 20.77 -32.44 -15.85
C PRO A 103 21.19 -32.28 -17.31
N LEU A 104 22.47 -32.04 -17.55
CA LEU A 104 23.03 -31.96 -18.89
C LEU A 104 23.38 -33.37 -19.37
N LYS A 105 23.07 -33.67 -20.63
CA LYS A 105 23.40 -34.98 -21.23
C LYS A 105 24.91 -35.19 -21.38
N LYS A 106 25.66 -34.09 -21.55
CA LYS A 106 27.13 -34.07 -21.52
C LYS A 106 27.59 -32.96 -20.57
N PRO A 107 28.60 -33.17 -19.72
CA PRO A 107 29.12 -32.10 -18.88
C PRO A 107 29.66 -30.94 -19.72
N MET A 108 29.28 -29.71 -19.36
CA MET A 108 29.84 -28.51 -19.97
C MET A 108 31.22 -28.23 -19.35
N PRO A 109 32.28 -28.00 -20.14
CA PRO A 109 33.61 -27.74 -19.61
C PRO A 109 33.69 -26.47 -18.76
N ALA A 110 34.63 -26.45 -17.83
CA ALA A 110 35.01 -25.25 -17.08
C ALA A 110 35.32 -24.07 -18.01
N ASN A 111 35.04 -22.86 -17.52
CA ASN A 111 35.24 -21.58 -18.19
C ASN A 111 34.49 -21.43 -19.53
N THR A 112 33.50 -22.28 -19.78
CA THR A 112 32.64 -22.15 -20.96
C THR A 112 31.62 -21.03 -20.71
N GLN A 113 31.59 -20.05 -21.61
CA GLN A 113 30.49 -19.09 -21.67
C GLN A 113 29.23 -19.77 -22.23
N PHE A 114 28.11 -19.60 -21.54
CA PHE A 114 26.83 -20.14 -21.96
C PHE A 114 25.69 -19.15 -21.70
N SER A 115 24.65 -19.25 -22.51
CA SER A 115 23.41 -18.50 -22.37
C SER A 115 22.27 -19.45 -21.99
N VAL A 116 21.42 -19.01 -21.08
CA VAL A 116 20.14 -19.64 -20.76
C VAL A 116 19.01 -18.77 -21.28
N GLN A 117 18.12 -19.39 -22.03
CA GLN A 117 16.90 -18.77 -22.54
C GLN A 117 15.68 -19.44 -21.88
N MET A 118 14.83 -18.63 -21.28
CA MET A 118 13.55 -19.04 -20.69
C MET A 118 12.39 -18.33 -21.41
N LEU A 119 11.49 -19.11 -22.00
CA LEU A 119 10.27 -18.61 -22.64
C LEU A 119 9.07 -18.83 -21.73
N PHE A 120 8.18 -17.84 -21.71
CA PHE A 120 7.00 -17.82 -20.83
C PHE A 120 5.74 -17.59 -21.66
N GLU A 121 5.37 -18.62 -22.41
CA GLU A 121 4.34 -18.53 -23.44
C GLU A 121 3.19 -19.44 -23.02
N ARG A 122 1.97 -18.89 -22.92
CA ARG A 122 0.69 -19.61 -22.94
C ARG A 122 -0.49 -18.66 -22.73
N HIS A 123 -1.36 -18.48 -23.72
CA HIS A 123 -2.55 -17.60 -23.74
C HIS A 123 -2.29 -16.09 -23.44
N PHE A 124 -1.36 -15.77 -22.54
CA PHE A 124 -0.85 -14.45 -22.14
C PHE A 124 0.54 -14.64 -21.50
N VAL A 125 1.40 -13.61 -21.54
CA VAL A 125 2.80 -13.72 -21.08
C VAL A 125 2.88 -13.63 -19.55
N VAL A 126 3.36 -14.69 -18.89
CA VAL A 126 3.51 -14.73 -17.42
C VAL A 126 4.90 -15.17 -17.00
N SER A 127 5.79 -14.19 -16.87
CA SER A 127 7.18 -14.43 -16.47
C SER A 127 7.36 -14.69 -14.97
N LEU A 128 8.49 -15.28 -14.62
CA LEU A 128 8.98 -15.34 -13.24
C LEU A 128 9.27 -13.94 -12.69
N GLY A 129 9.01 -13.75 -11.40
CA GLY A 129 9.26 -12.51 -10.68
C GLY A 129 10.59 -12.52 -9.92
N ARG A 130 10.82 -13.57 -9.12
CA ARG A 130 12.06 -13.78 -8.36
C ARG A 130 12.48 -15.24 -8.48
N PHE A 131 13.72 -15.44 -8.90
CA PHE A 131 14.30 -16.76 -9.08
C PHE A 131 15.80 -16.74 -8.80
N ARG A 132 16.38 -17.91 -8.58
CA ARG A 132 17.81 -18.12 -8.44
C ARG A 132 18.22 -19.28 -9.34
N MET A 133 19.39 -19.16 -9.97
CA MET A 133 20.01 -20.26 -10.69
C MET A 133 21.26 -20.73 -9.95
N SER A 134 21.49 -22.04 -9.99
CA SER A 134 22.69 -22.67 -9.46
C SER A 134 23.15 -23.77 -10.40
N VAL A 135 24.44 -24.08 -10.36
CA VAL A 135 25.06 -25.14 -11.15
C VAL A 135 25.81 -26.10 -10.22
N THR A 136 26.08 -27.31 -10.69
CA THR A 136 26.92 -28.28 -9.97
C THR A 136 27.90 -28.94 -10.94
N SER A 137 29.04 -29.37 -10.41
CA SER A 137 30.05 -30.18 -11.09
C SER A 137 30.01 -31.66 -10.67
N ASP A 138 29.06 -32.03 -9.81
CA ASP A 138 28.93 -33.39 -9.28
C ASP A 138 28.64 -34.40 -10.41
N ALA A 139 29.29 -35.56 -10.37
CA ALA A 139 29.09 -36.63 -11.34
C ALA A 139 27.74 -37.33 -11.18
N MET A 140 27.08 -37.21 -10.01
CA MET A 140 25.74 -37.74 -9.81
C MET A 140 24.69 -36.87 -10.50
N SER A 141 23.77 -37.48 -11.25
CA SER A 141 22.60 -36.79 -11.83
C SER A 141 21.67 -36.28 -10.71
N PRO A 142 21.61 -34.97 -10.45
CA PRO A 142 20.79 -34.46 -9.37
C PRO A 142 19.31 -34.52 -9.74
N VAL A 143 18.47 -34.80 -8.74
CA VAL A 143 17.01 -34.84 -8.87
C VAL A 143 16.40 -33.78 -7.96
N ALA A 144 15.38 -33.09 -8.45
CA ALA A 144 14.62 -32.15 -7.65
C ALA A 144 13.91 -32.86 -6.49
N LYS A 145 14.39 -32.64 -5.27
CA LYS A 145 13.72 -33.12 -4.06
C LYS A 145 12.53 -32.24 -3.70
N LYS A 146 11.60 -32.75 -2.90
CA LYS A 146 10.48 -31.95 -2.37
C LYS A 146 10.89 -30.99 -1.24
N HIS A 147 12.11 -31.14 -0.73
CA HIS A 147 12.69 -30.29 0.30
C HIS A 147 13.29 -29.05 -0.36
N GLY A 148 13.03 -27.86 0.19
CA GLY A 148 13.68 -26.64 -0.28
C GLY A 148 15.16 -26.60 0.13
N VAL A 149 15.95 -25.73 -0.51
CA VAL A 149 17.41 -25.63 -0.30
C VAL A 149 17.81 -25.39 1.15
N GLU A 150 17.01 -24.61 1.89
CA GLU A 150 17.25 -24.35 3.31
C GLU A 150 17.21 -25.64 4.14
N ILE A 151 16.26 -26.53 3.84
CA ILE A 151 16.11 -27.82 4.52
C ILE A 151 17.22 -28.78 4.11
N GLU A 152 17.61 -28.78 2.82
CA GLU A 152 18.74 -29.58 2.35
C GLU A 152 20.06 -29.14 3.02
N ALA A 153 20.29 -27.83 3.17
CA ALA A 153 21.46 -27.30 3.84
C ALA A 153 21.52 -27.67 5.32
N ILE A 154 20.37 -27.76 6.00
CA ILE A 154 20.28 -28.24 7.38
C ILE A 154 20.57 -29.74 7.44
N LEU A 155 19.98 -30.54 6.52
CA LEU A 155 20.23 -31.99 6.45
C LEU A 155 21.71 -32.31 6.20
N ALA A 156 22.38 -31.54 5.34
CA ALA A 156 23.80 -31.71 5.04
C ALA A 156 24.72 -31.45 6.26
N GLN A 157 24.28 -30.65 7.23
CA GLN A 157 25.01 -30.41 8.47
C GLN A 157 24.92 -31.60 9.44
N GLY A 158 23.90 -32.46 9.30
CA GLY A 158 23.66 -33.59 10.18
C GLY A 158 23.55 -33.15 11.64
N GLU A 159 24.29 -33.83 12.52
CA GLU A 159 24.30 -33.56 13.97
C GLU A 159 24.89 -32.19 14.35
N LYS A 160 25.59 -31.52 13.42
CA LYS A 160 26.16 -30.18 13.66
C LYS A 160 25.13 -29.05 13.53
N ALA A 161 23.90 -29.36 13.12
CA ALA A 161 22.84 -28.36 12.99
C ALA A 161 22.46 -27.77 14.36
N SER A 162 22.30 -26.44 14.42
CA SER A 162 21.87 -25.74 15.62
C SER A 162 20.46 -26.15 16.07
N LYS A 163 20.13 -25.92 17.35
CA LYS A 163 18.79 -26.16 17.91
C LYS A 163 17.68 -25.51 17.08
N LYS A 164 17.91 -24.31 16.56
CA LYS A 164 16.94 -23.60 15.70
C LYS A 164 16.73 -24.34 14.36
N GLN A 165 17.82 -24.72 13.70
CA GLN A 165 17.76 -25.46 12.44
C GLN A 165 17.07 -26.82 12.59
N LEU A 166 17.32 -27.54 13.70
CA LEU A 166 16.61 -28.78 14.00
C LEU A 166 15.11 -28.55 14.24
N ALA A 167 14.73 -27.43 14.86
CA ALA A 167 13.32 -27.07 15.03
C ALA A 167 12.65 -26.75 13.67
N ASP A 168 13.34 -26.06 12.78
CA ASP A 168 12.86 -25.76 11.42
C ASP A 168 12.74 -27.04 10.58
N LEU A 169 13.73 -27.95 10.68
CA LEU A 169 13.69 -29.27 10.04
C LEU A 169 12.52 -30.11 10.55
N ARG A 170 12.29 -30.14 11.87
CA ARG A 170 11.15 -30.84 12.49
C ARG A 170 9.83 -30.26 11.99
N ARG A 171 9.70 -28.94 11.88
CA ARG A 171 8.51 -28.29 11.35
C ARG A 171 8.26 -28.71 9.90
N HIS A 172 9.29 -28.65 9.05
CA HIS A 172 9.19 -29.09 7.66
C HIS A 172 8.76 -30.55 7.55
N PHE A 173 9.32 -31.43 8.38
CA PHE A 173 8.94 -32.84 8.44
C PHE A 173 7.45 -33.02 8.78
N LEU A 174 6.97 -32.35 9.82
CA LEU A 174 5.54 -32.39 10.21
C LEU A 174 4.64 -31.82 9.11
N GLU A 175 5.09 -30.81 8.37
CA GLU A 175 4.32 -30.12 7.31
C GLU A 175 4.39 -30.76 5.92
N SER A 176 5.28 -31.72 5.68
CA SER A 176 5.50 -32.29 4.34
C SER A 176 5.32 -33.81 4.29
N ASP A 177 5.58 -34.53 5.38
CA ASP A 177 5.53 -35.99 5.38
C ASP A 177 4.07 -36.50 5.30
N PRO A 178 3.76 -37.45 4.38
CA PRO A 178 2.42 -38.00 4.21
C PRO A 178 1.80 -38.60 5.48
N ARG A 179 2.62 -39.12 6.41
CA ARG A 179 2.15 -39.75 7.66
C ARG A 179 1.37 -38.77 8.55
N TRP A 180 1.67 -37.48 8.45
CA TRP A 180 1.01 -36.42 9.24
C TRP A 180 -0.18 -35.78 8.53
N GLN A 181 -0.54 -36.23 7.34
CA GLN A 181 -1.60 -35.61 6.55
C GLN A 181 -2.95 -35.60 7.28
N LYS A 182 -3.28 -36.67 8.02
CA LYS A 182 -4.55 -36.78 8.78
C LYS A 182 -4.63 -35.73 9.89
N GLN A 183 -3.54 -35.54 10.64
CA GLN A 183 -3.44 -34.59 11.74
C GLN A 183 -3.35 -33.14 11.26
N ARG A 184 -2.82 -32.90 10.06
CA ARG A 184 -2.73 -31.57 9.44
C ARG A 184 -4.04 -31.06 8.86
N LYS A 185 -4.91 -31.93 8.34
CA LYS A 185 -6.18 -31.53 7.70
C LYS A 185 -7.00 -30.55 8.56
N PRO A 186 -7.21 -30.78 9.88
CA PRO A 186 -7.91 -29.82 10.74
C PRO A 186 -7.23 -28.45 10.81
N LEU A 187 -5.89 -28.41 10.94
CA LEU A 187 -5.12 -27.17 10.99
C LEU A 187 -5.22 -26.41 9.66
N ASP A 188 -5.10 -27.10 8.53
CA ASP A 188 -5.25 -26.51 7.20
C ASP A 188 -6.66 -25.94 6.99
N ASN A 189 -7.69 -26.61 7.51
CA ASN A 189 -9.07 -26.13 7.48
C ASN A 189 -9.26 -24.86 8.34
N LEU A 190 -8.66 -24.81 9.53
CA LEU A 190 -8.68 -23.61 10.37
C LEU A 190 -7.96 -22.44 9.69
N LYS A 191 -6.78 -22.67 9.10
CA LYS A 191 -6.04 -21.66 8.34
C LYS A 191 -6.87 -21.08 7.18
N ARG A 192 -7.68 -21.91 6.51
CA ARG A 192 -8.60 -21.46 5.45
C ARG A 192 -9.76 -20.59 5.95
N ARG A 193 -10.13 -20.68 7.24
CA ARG A 193 -11.18 -19.87 7.86
C ARG A 193 -10.70 -18.52 8.38
N ILE A 194 -9.38 -18.27 8.40
CA ILE A 194 -8.85 -16.96 8.79
C ILE A 194 -9.41 -15.92 7.81
N PRO A 195 -10.15 -14.90 8.28
CA PRO A 195 -10.69 -13.87 7.41
C PRO A 195 -9.54 -13.16 6.71
N ARG A 196 -9.68 -12.93 5.41
CA ARG A 196 -8.74 -12.09 4.69
C ARG A 196 -8.83 -10.69 5.28
N LEU A 197 -7.76 -10.24 5.91
CA LEU A 197 -7.67 -8.86 6.36
C LEU A 197 -7.85 -7.95 5.14
N GLY A 198 -8.80 -7.02 5.25
CA GLY A 198 -8.94 -5.95 4.29
C GLY A 198 -7.62 -5.18 4.25
N HIS A 199 -7.05 -5.03 3.07
CA HIS A 199 -5.90 -4.14 2.90
C HIS A 199 -6.47 -2.75 2.69
N THR A 200 -6.01 -1.78 3.47
CA THR A 200 -6.31 -0.36 3.25
C THR A 200 -5.06 0.33 2.77
N MET A 201 -5.22 1.28 1.85
CA MET A 201 -4.12 2.13 1.44
C MET A 201 -3.78 3.07 2.60
N VAL A 202 -2.51 3.12 2.97
CA VAL A 202 -2.00 4.08 3.94
C VAL A 202 -1.09 5.09 3.25
N MET A 203 -1.09 6.33 3.74
CA MET A 203 -0.06 7.27 3.34
C MET A 203 1.23 6.91 4.06
N LEU A 204 2.27 6.56 3.29
CA LEU A 204 3.61 6.31 3.80
C LEU A 204 4.56 7.36 3.21
N GLU A 205 5.46 7.87 4.03
CA GLU A 205 6.55 8.72 3.55
C GLU A 205 7.49 7.91 2.65
N ARG A 206 7.97 8.52 1.57
CA ARG A 206 8.92 7.84 0.68
C ARG A 206 10.27 7.74 1.39
N PRO A 207 11.04 6.66 1.15
CA PRO A 207 12.35 6.53 1.74
C PRO A 207 13.31 7.62 1.23
N PRO A 208 14.34 8.01 2.01
CA PRO A 208 15.21 9.15 1.69
C PRO A 208 15.97 9.02 0.37
N ASP A 209 16.17 7.80 -0.12
CA ASP A 209 16.82 7.46 -1.39
C ASP A 209 15.87 7.54 -2.59
N ASN A 210 14.57 7.75 -2.37
CA ASN A 210 13.56 7.92 -3.43
C ASN A 210 12.58 9.08 -3.13
N PRO A 211 13.06 10.32 -2.94
CA PRO A 211 12.21 11.46 -2.68
C PRO A 211 11.34 11.79 -3.90
N ARG A 212 10.18 12.42 -3.67
CA ARG A 212 9.35 12.95 -4.76
C ARG A 212 9.81 14.37 -5.10
N PRO A 213 10.34 14.65 -6.31
CA PRO A 213 10.66 16.01 -6.70
C PRO A 213 9.37 16.83 -6.84
N THR A 214 9.40 18.06 -6.34
CA THR A 214 8.28 19.01 -6.42
C THR A 214 8.71 20.23 -7.20
N TYR A 215 7.84 20.76 -8.05
CA TYR A 215 8.16 21.86 -8.96
C TYR A 215 7.15 22.99 -8.82
N LEU A 216 7.66 24.22 -8.79
CA LEU A 216 6.87 25.42 -9.06
C LEU A 216 6.44 25.39 -10.52
N ARG A 217 5.13 25.51 -10.74
CA ARG A 217 4.50 25.44 -12.06
C ARG A 217 4.29 26.83 -12.64
N HIS A 218 4.38 26.97 -13.96
CA HIS A 218 4.03 28.21 -14.64
C HIS A 218 2.54 28.51 -14.43
N ARG A 219 2.22 29.55 -13.65
CA ARG A 219 0.83 29.94 -13.33
C ARG A 219 -0.04 28.79 -12.80
N GLY A 220 0.56 27.82 -12.10
CA GLY A 220 -0.15 26.65 -11.58
C GLY A 220 -0.48 25.57 -12.60
N GLU A 221 -0.07 25.69 -13.86
CA GLU A 221 -0.35 24.71 -14.91
C GLU A 221 0.40 23.39 -14.67
N TYR A 222 -0.35 22.31 -14.46
CA TYR A 222 0.19 21.01 -14.04
C TYR A 222 1.23 20.43 -15.01
N VAL A 223 1.09 20.70 -16.32
CA VAL A 223 1.99 20.18 -17.36
C VAL A 223 3.24 21.05 -17.58
N SER A 224 3.35 22.20 -16.91
CA SER A 224 4.41 23.19 -17.15
C SER A 224 5.31 23.37 -15.91
N PRO A 225 6.19 22.38 -15.58
CA PRO A 225 7.19 22.54 -14.52
C PRO A 225 8.22 23.61 -14.87
N ARG A 226 8.65 24.40 -13.89
CA ARG A 226 9.76 25.34 -14.04
C ARG A 226 10.91 25.05 -13.08
N HIS A 227 10.74 25.39 -11.81
CA HIS A 227 11.81 25.32 -10.81
C HIS A 227 11.50 24.24 -9.80
N GLN A 228 12.44 23.32 -9.57
CA GLN A 228 12.31 22.41 -8.44
C GLN A 228 12.34 23.22 -7.14
N VAL A 229 11.51 22.84 -6.19
CA VAL A 229 11.42 23.46 -4.87
C VAL A 229 11.61 22.42 -3.78
N GLU A 230 12.27 22.83 -2.70
CA GLU A 230 12.47 22.02 -1.52
C GLU A 230 11.39 22.30 -0.47
N PRO A 231 11.16 21.38 0.49
CA PRO A 231 10.26 21.61 1.60
C PRO A 231 10.63 22.87 2.40
N GLY A 232 9.63 23.64 2.79
CA GLY A 232 9.81 24.87 3.53
C GLY A 232 8.50 25.59 3.82
N VAL A 233 8.61 26.78 4.41
CA VAL A 233 7.50 27.72 4.60
C VAL A 233 7.65 28.90 3.64
N PRO A 234 6.55 29.55 3.20
CA PRO A 234 6.64 30.76 2.40
C PRO A 234 7.51 31.83 3.10
N ASP A 235 8.37 32.50 2.34
CA ASP A 235 9.38 33.42 2.88
C ASP A 235 8.80 34.53 3.76
N VAL A 236 7.57 34.97 3.47
CA VAL A 236 6.82 35.96 4.27
C VAL A 236 6.61 35.54 5.73
N PHE A 237 6.68 34.25 6.03
CA PHE A 237 6.57 33.70 7.38
C PHE A 237 7.93 33.28 7.97
N SER A 238 9.02 33.38 7.22
CA SER A 238 10.35 33.00 7.70
C SER A 238 10.99 34.15 8.47
N SER A 239 11.01 34.08 9.80
CA SER A 239 11.75 35.07 10.61
C SER A 239 13.26 34.80 10.63
N THR A 240 13.69 33.56 10.33
CA THR A 240 15.10 33.17 10.14
C THR A 240 15.19 31.92 9.25
N THR A 241 15.99 31.98 8.19
CA THR A 241 16.21 30.91 7.20
C THR A 241 16.84 29.62 7.75
N LYS A 242 17.27 29.59 9.02
CA LYS A 242 18.05 28.46 9.58
C LYS A 242 17.20 27.27 10.04
N ASN A 243 15.90 27.44 10.32
CA ASN A 243 15.03 26.38 10.85
C ASN A 243 13.78 26.13 9.97
N GLN A 244 13.96 26.07 8.66
CA GLN A 244 12.89 25.69 7.73
C GLN A 244 12.46 24.24 7.97
N PRO A 245 11.14 23.94 7.94
CA PRO A 245 10.64 22.58 7.95
C PRO A 245 11.17 21.75 6.78
N LYS A 246 11.87 20.65 7.07
CA LYS A 246 12.42 19.74 6.05
C LYS A 246 11.51 18.58 5.68
N ASP A 247 10.52 18.32 6.52
CA ASP A 247 9.56 17.24 6.35
C ASP A 247 8.16 17.66 6.83
N ARG A 248 7.18 16.78 6.65
CA ARG A 248 5.79 17.04 7.04
C ARG A 248 5.61 17.23 8.54
N LEU A 249 6.40 16.52 9.36
CA LEU A 249 6.29 16.60 10.82
C LEU A 249 6.80 17.95 11.33
N ALA A 250 7.93 18.41 10.82
CA ALA A 250 8.48 19.73 11.10
C ALA A 250 7.51 20.83 10.67
N PHE A 251 6.84 20.67 9.51
CA PHE A 251 5.85 21.65 9.06
C PHE A 251 4.61 21.65 9.97
N ALA A 252 4.13 20.47 10.39
CA ALA A 252 3.02 20.37 11.32
C ALA A 252 3.34 21.01 12.69
N ARG A 253 4.58 20.84 13.18
CA ARG A 253 5.04 21.50 14.41
C ARG A 253 5.08 23.03 14.26
N TRP A 254 5.58 23.53 13.13
CA TRP A 254 5.57 24.96 12.84
C TRP A 254 4.14 25.51 12.74
N LEU A 255 3.22 24.78 12.10
CA LEU A 255 1.84 25.21 11.87
C LEU A 255 1.10 25.55 13.17
N VAL A 256 1.41 24.85 14.27
CA VAL A 256 0.81 25.06 15.62
C VAL A 256 1.72 25.86 16.56
N SER A 257 2.87 26.30 16.08
CA SER A 257 3.84 27.06 16.87
C SER A 257 3.45 28.53 17.01
N GLU A 258 4.12 29.24 17.93
CA GLU A 258 3.94 30.69 18.10
C GLU A 258 4.53 31.49 16.93
N GLN A 259 5.41 30.87 16.13
CA GLN A 259 6.01 31.47 14.96
C GLN A 259 5.04 31.54 13.78
N ASN A 260 3.89 30.86 13.84
CA ASN A 260 2.82 31.00 12.85
C ASN A 260 1.79 32.06 13.30
N PRO A 261 1.77 33.26 12.71
CA PRO A 261 0.87 34.34 13.14
C PRO A 261 -0.61 34.08 12.79
N LEU A 262 -0.91 33.12 11.91
CA LEU A 262 -2.27 32.91 11.40
C LEU A 262 -2.98 31.70 12.02
N GLY A 263 -2.24 30.72 12.54
CA GLY A 263 -2.79 29.43 12.96
C GLY A 263 -3.98 29.56 13.93
N ASP A 264 -3.81 30.35 14.99
CA ASP A 264 -4.85 30.54 16.01
C ASP A 264 -6.04 31.33 15.50
N ARG A 265 -5.80 32.40 14.72
CA ARG A 265 -6.86 33.21 14.12
C ARG A 265 -7.74 32.37 13.20
N VAL A 266 -7.14 31.49 12.40
CA VAL A 266 -7.87 30.56 11.54
C VAL A 266 -8.70 29.58 12.38
N ALA A 267 -8.11 28.99 13.43
CA ALA A 267 -8.80 28.04 14.30
C ALA A 267 -9.99 28.69 15.02
N VAL A 268 -9.78 29.86 15.61
CA VAL A 268 -10.81 30.66 16.28
C VAL A 268 -11.91 31.06 15.33
N ASN A 269 -11.57 31.58 14.14
CA ASN A 269 -12.58 31.99 13.16
C ASN A 269 -13.45 30.81 12.69
N ARG A 270 -12.86 29.61 12.55
CA ARG A 270 -13.61 28.38 12.25
C ARG A 270 -14.52 27.97 13.40
N ALA A 271 -14.04 27.98 14.63
CA ALA A 271 -14.85 27.69 15.81
C ALA A 271 -16.01 28.68 15.95
N TRP A 272 -15.73 29.98 15.82
CA TRP A 272 -16.73 31.04 15.82
C TRP A 272 -17.79 30.80 14.74
N ARG A 273 -17.37 30.50 13.51
CA ARG A 273 -18.29 30.19 12.40
C ARG A 273 -19.22 29.02 12.72
N SER A 274 -18.76 27.98 13.40
CA SER A 274 -19.61 26.85 13.81
C SER A 274 -20.73 27.27 14.76
N PHE A 275 -20.50 28.29 15.59
CA PHE A 275 -21.49 28.81 16.55
C PHE A 275 -22.34 29.96 15.98
N PHE A 276 -21.80 30.80 15.10
CA PHE A 276 -22.51 31.96 14.57
C PHE A 276 -23.02 31.82 13.14
N GLY A 277 -22.69 30.71 12.45
CA GLY A 277 -22.99 30.47 11.04
C GLY A 277 -22.05 31.19 10.07
N ALA A 278 -21.54 32.36 10.47
CA ALA A 278 -20.50 33.12 9.78
C ALA A 278 -19.29 33.33 10.70
N GLY A 279 -18.09 33.34 10.12
CA GLY A 279 -16.86 33.72 10.84
C GLY A 279 -16.78 35.22 11.06
N LEU A 280 -15.97 35.66 12.03
CA LEU A 280 -15.55 37.06 12.17
C LEU A 280 -14.85 37.55 10.90
N LEU A 281 -14.08 36.66 10.27
CA LEU A 281 -13.69 36.76 8.87
C LEU A 281 -14.56 35.80 8.06
N ARG A 282 -15.40 36.33 7.17
CA ARG A 282 -16.38 35.51 6.44
C ARG A 282 -15.74 34.50 5.50
N THR A 283 -14.60 34.84 4.91
CA THR A 283 -13.77 33.95 4.09
C THR A 283 -12.91 33.06 5.00
N SER A 284 -13.48 31.96 5.49
CA SER A 284 -12.84 31.06 6.46
C SER A 284 -11.50 30.43 6.04
N GLY A 285 -11.07 30.61 4.79
CA GLY A 285 -9.81 30.08 4.24
C GLY A 285 -8.88 31.13 3.62
N ASP A 286 -9.24 32.42 3.67
CA ASP A 286 -8.43 33.47 3.04
C ASP A 286 -8.28 34.67 3.98
N PHE A 287 -7.12 34.74 4.62
CA PHE A 287 -6.66 35.85 5.47
C PHE A 287 -5.71 36.79 4.70
N GLY A 288 -5.67 36.68 3.37
CA GLY A 288 -4.86 37.52 2.50
C GLY A 288 -5.54 38.85 2.14
N THR A 289 -4.88 39.64 1.31
CA THR A 289 -5.36 40.96 0.86
C THR A 289 -6.49 40.90 -0.17
N GLN A 290 -6.83 39.70 -0.66
CA GLN A 290 -7.92 39.48 -1.61
C GLN A 290 -9.26 39.24 -0.91
N SER A 291 -9.27 39.09 0.42
CA SER A 291 -10.49 38.99 1.21
C SER A 291 -10.83 40.29 1.93
N ALA A 292 -12.10 40.43 2.31
CA ALA A 292 -12.52 41.53 3.16
C ALA A 292 -11.88 41.41 4.55
N ALA A 293 -11.62 42.54 5.21
CA ALA A 293 -11.15 42.54 6.60
C ALA A 293 -12.15 41.86 7.54
N PRO A 294 -11.70 41.31 8.68
CA PRO A 294 -12.59 40.80 9.71
C PRO A 294 -13.59 41.88 10.17
N ASP A 295 -14.85 41.48 10.40
CA ASP A 295 -15.90 42.38 10.90
C ASP A 295 -15.54 42.97 12.29
N HIS A 296 -14.80 42.19 13.11
CA HIS A 296 -14.31 42.58 14.45
C HIS A 296 -12.86 42.11 14.65
N PRO A 297 -11.85 42.86 14.19
CA PRO A 297 -10.46 42.42 14.20
C PRO A 297 -9.87 42.30 15.61
N GLU A 298 -10.20 43.22 16.53
CA GLU A 298 -9.71 43.19 17.91
C GLU A 298 -10.27 41.98 18.68
N LEU A 299 -11.54 41.62 18.43
CA LEU A 299 -12.16 40.45 19.03
C LEU A 299 -11.51 39.15 18.53
N LEU A 300 -11.22 39.07 17.23
CA LEU A 300 -10.55 37.93 16.64
C LEU A 300 -9.14 37.74 17.24
N ASP A 301 -8.39 38.83 17.37
CA ASP A 301 -7.05 38.82 17.94
C ASP A 301 -7.07 38.46 19.43
N TRP A 302 -8.00 39.02 20.19
CA TRP A 302 -8.17 38.68 21.61
C TRP A 302 -8.50 37.20 21.80
N LEU A 303 -9.44 36.66 21.02
CA LEU A 303 -9.81 35.24 21.08
C LEU A 303 -8.64 34.34 20.66
N ALA A 304 -7.84 34.73 19.67
CA ALA A 304 -6.66 33.96 19.22
C ALA A 304 -5.59 33.88 20.31
N VAL A 305 -5.30 35.00 20.97
CA VAL A 305 -4.37 35.05 22.11
C VAL A 305 -4.88 34.21 23.27
N GLU A 306 -6.16 34.33 23.61
CA GLU A 306 -6.77 33.56 24.71
C GLU A 306 -6.80 32.06 24.41
N PHE A 307 -7.12 31.67 23.18
CA PHE A 307 -7.08 30.28 22.73
C PHE A 307 -5.70 29.65 22.94
N ARG A 308 -4.63 30.36 22.57
CA ARG A 308 -3.26 29.90 22.79
C ARG A 308 -2.90 29.83 24.26
N LYS A 309 -3.18 30.88 25.05
CA LYS A 309 -2.95 30.90 26.51
C LYS A 309 -3.61 29.73 27.23
N GLN A 310 -4.77 29.30 26.75
CA GLN A 310 -5.51 28.17 27.30
C GLN A 310 -5.02 26.79 26.83
N GLY A 311 -3.90 26.73 26.11
CA GLY A 311 -3.27 25.52 25.59
C GLY A 311 -3.91 24.99 24.31
N MET A 312 -4.45 25.89 23.46
CA MET A 312 -5.16 25.53 22.22
C MET A 312 -6.32 24.54 22.44
N SER A 313 -6.99 24.64 23.60
CA SER A 313 -8.10 23.76 23.95
C SER A 313 -9.40 24.22 23.30
N LEU A 314 -9.84 23.52 22.25
CA LEU A 314 -11.13 23.78 21.59
C LEU A 314 -12.29 23.76 22.60
N LYS A 315 -12.27 22.87 23.60
CA LYS A 315 -13.31 22.78 24.62
C LYS A 315 -13.42 24.08 25.44
N LYS A 316 -12.29 24.68 25.82
CA LYS A 316 -12.28 25.92 26.60
C LYS A 316 -12.68 27.12 25.72
N LEU A 317 -12.21 27.19 24.49
CA LEU A 317 -12.65 28.18 23.50
C LEU A 317 -14.16 28.12 23.25
N HIS A 318 -14.69 26.91 23.03
CA HIS A 318 -16.13 26.71 22.83
C HIS A 318 -16.91 27.17 24.05
N ARG A 319 -16.46 26.81 25.27
CA ARG A 319 -17.08 27.30 26.51
C ARG A 319 -17.10 28.83 26.54
N LEU A 320 -15.95 29.47 26.31
CA LEU A 320 -15.83 30.92 26.30
C LEU A 320 -16.84 31.58 25.34
N ILE A 321 -16.95 31.04 24.12
CA ILE A 321 -17.90 31.52 23.11
C ILE A 321 -19.34 31.33 23.58
N VAL A 322 -19.74 30.11 23.97
CA VAL A 322 -21.16 29.81 24.29
C VAL A 322 -21.64 30.44 25.61
N THR A 323 -20.72 30.80 26.50
CA THR A 323 -21.05 31.54 27.73
C THR A 323 -20.97 33.05 27.57
N SER A 324 -20.55 33.56 26.41
CA SER A 324 -20.53 35.01 26.14
C SER A 324 -21.94 35.62 26.20
N ALA A 325 -22.03 36.91 26.50
CA ALA A 325 -23.30 37.63 26.40
C ALA A 325 -23.79 37.61 24.94
N THR A 326 -22.88 37.79 23.98
CA THR A 326 -23.16 37.83 22.54
C THR A 326 -23.83 36.56 22.02
N TYR A 327 -23.33 35.37 22.40
CA TYR A 327 -23.92 34.10 21.98
C TYR A 327 -25.28 33.85 22.63
N ARG A 328 -25.49 34.32 23.86
CA ARG A 328 -26.72 34.10 24.64
C ARG A 328 -27.84 35.10 24.32
N GLN A 329 -27.66 36.00 23.36
CA GLN A 329 -28.70 36.90 22.90
C GLN A 329 -29.88 36.14 22.26
N ASP A 330 -31.08 36.72 22.31
CA ASP A 330 -32.25 36.19 21.59
C ASP A 330 -32.03 36.29 20.08
N SER A 331 -32.47 35.27 19.33
CA SER A 331 -32.37 35.22 17.87
C SER A 331 -33.51 35.97 17.16
N LYS A 332 -34.50 36.48 17.90
CA LYS A 332 -35.57 37.33 17.38
C LYS A 332 -35.00 38.54 16.65
N VAL A 333 -35.56 38.82 15.47
CA VAL A 333 -35.12 39.92 14.61
C VAL A 333 -36.30 40.83 14.31
N SER A 334 -36.17 42.13 14.61
CA SER A 334 -37.12 43.15 14.21
C SER A 334 -36.88 43.58 12.76
N LYS A 335 -37.86 44.22 12.11
CA LYS A 335 -37.71 44.71 10.73
C LYS A 335 -36.59 45.75 10.62
N GLU A 336 -36.43 46.58 11.64
CA GLU A 336 -35.42 47.64 11.72
C GLU A 336 -34.01 47.03 11.86
N LEU A 337 -33.84 46.02 12.72
CA LEU A 337 -32.58 45.29 12.87
C LEU A 337 -32.20 44.55 11.59
N LEU A 338 -33.18 43.95 10.91
CA LEU A 338 -32.95 43.27 9.64
C LEU A 338 -32.53 44.25 8.54
N ALA A 339 -33.14 45.44 8.47
CA ALA A 339 -32.81 46.46 7.49
C ALA A 339 -31.40 47.04 7.71
N ARG A 340 -30.99 47.25 8.96
CA ARG A 340 -29.67 47.81 9.30
C ARG A 340 -28.54 46.79 9.18
N ASP A 341 -28.78 45.55 9.59
CA ASP A 341 -27.78 44.48 9.56
C ASP A 341 -28.42 43.14 9.15
N PRO A 342 -28.65 42.94 7.85
CA PRO A 342 -29.25 41.71 7.33
C PRO A 342 -28.44 40.46 7.68
N TYR A 343 -27.11 40.61 7.78
CA TYR A 343 -26.17 39.51 7.92
C TYR A 343 -25.65 39.29 9.34
N ASN A 344 -26.17 40.03 10.32
CA ASN A 344 -25.75 40.00 11.72
C ASN A 344 -24.24 40.24 11.92
N ARG A 345 -23.63 41.12 11.12
CA ARG A 345 -22.21 41.51 11.23
C ARG A 345 -21.91 42.21 12.55
N LEU A 346 -22.83 43.04 13.04
CA LEU A 346 -22.69 43.76 14.30
C LEU A 346 -22.99 42.88 15.52
N LEU A 347 -23.38 41.61 15.29
CA LEU A 347 -23.71 40.65 16.34
C LEU A 347 -24.82 41.16 17.28
N ALA A 348 -25.79 41.91 16.73
CA ALA A 348 -26.87 42.54 17.49
C ALA A 348 -27.99 41.56 17.92
N ARG A 349 -27.92 40.30 17.47
CA ARG A 349 -28.86 39.23 17.80
C ARG A 349 -28.17 37.88 17.87
N GLY A 350 -28.83 36.92 18.52
CA GLY A 350 -28.36 35.54 18.61
C GLY A 350 -28.22 34.88 17.23
N PRO A 351 -27.35 33.89 17.09
CA PRO A 351 -27.13 33.22 15.82
C PRO A 351 -28.33 32.37 15.39
N ARG A 352 -28.53 32.24 14.08
CA ARG A 352 -29.54 31.36 13.49
C ARG A 352 -28.87 30.22 12.74
N HIS A 353 -29.15 28.99 13.14
CA HIS A 353 -28.53 27.81 12.57
C HIS A 353 -29.40 27.21 11.46
N ARG A 354 -28.77 26.93 10.31
CA ARG A 354 -29.35 26.03 9.32
C ARG A 354 -28.87 24.62 9.65
N LEU A 355 -29.79 23.67 9.75
CA LEU A 355 -29.44 22.27 9.94
C LEU A 355 -28.92 21.68 8.62
N ASP A 356 -27.86 20.88 8.72
CA ASP A 356 -27.33 20.12 7.59
C ASP A 356 -28.30 19.00 7.18
N ALA A 357 -28.20 18.54 5.93
CA ALA A 357 -29.12 17.55 5.38
C ALA A 357 -29.10 16.22 6.17
N GLU A 358 -27.93 15.84 6.66
CA GLU A 358 -27.68 14.67 7.49
C GLU A 358 -28.42 14.78 8.83
N VAL A 359 -28.35 15.95 9.48
CA VAL A 359 -29.06 16.18 10.75
C VAL A 359 -30.57 16.14 10.54
N ILE A 360 -31.07 16.75 9.46
CA ILE A 360 -32.49 16.70 9.11
C ILE A 360 -32.94 15.25 8.89
N ARG A 361 -32.18 14.48 8.10
CA ARG A 361 -32.45 13.06 7.87
C ARG A 361 -32.46 12.25 9.17
N ASP A 362 -31.45 12.43 10.02
CA ASP A 362 -31.33 11.68 11.26
C ASP A 362 -32.43 12.04 12.25
N LEU A 363 -32.86 13.31 12.29
CA LEU A 363 -34.05 13.72 13.04
C LEU A 363 -35.31 13.02 12.52
N MET A 364 -35.50 12.92 11.20
CA MET A 364 -36.64 12.19 10.61
C MET A 364 -36.59 10.70 10.93
N LEU A 365 -35.42 10.06 10.83
CA LEU A 365 -35.24 8.64 11.15
C LEU A 365 -35.45 8.38 12.65
N LYS A 366 -34.98 9.28 13.51
CA LYS A 366 -35.16 9.18 14.95
C LYS A 366 -36.63 9.36 15.32
N ALA A 367 -37.29 10.39 14.79
CA ALA A 367 -38.71 10.67 15.05
C ALA A 367 -39.61 9.53 14.54
N SER A 368 -39.25 8.88 13.43
CA SER A 368 -39.99 7.72 12.91
C SER A 368 -39.59 6.38 13.54
N GLY A 369 -38.66 6.35 14.49
CA GLY A 369 -38.17 5.12 15.13
C GLY A 369 -37.34 4.19 14.23
N LYS A 370 -36.90 4.68 13.06
CA LYS A 370 -36.15 3.91 12.05
C LYS A 370 -34.64 4.12 12.11
N LEU A 371 -34.13 4.95 13.02
CA LEU A 371 -32.71 5.17 13.19
C LEU A 371 -32.03 3.90 13.75
N SER A 372 -31.16 3.28 12.98
CA SER A 372 -30.34 2.15 13.45
C SER A 372 -29.08 2.66 14.14
N GLN A 373 -28.81 2.17 15.36
CA GLN A 373 -27.57 2.45 16.12
C GLN A 373 -26.53 1.33 16.00
N LYS A 374 -26.74 0.37 15.09
CA LYS A 374 -25.81 -0.75 14.91
C LYS A 374 -24.45 -0.23 14.45
N MET A 375 -23.42 -0.46 15.26
CA MET A 375 -22.03 -0.19 14.88
C MET A 375 -21.42 -1.40 14.17
N TYR A 376 -20.44 -1.12 13.31
CA TYR A 376 -19.66 -2.10 12.55
C TYR A 376 -20.44 -2.90 11.50
N GLY A 377 -19.70 -3.57 10.63
CA GLY A 377 -20.23 -4.35 9.52
C GLY A 377 -20.11 -3.63 8.17
N PRO A 378 -20.69 -4.21 7.10
CA PRO A 378 -20.69 -3.61 5.77
C PRO A 378 -21.38 -2.24 5.75
N SER A 379 -20.97 -1.37 4.83
CA SER A 379 -21.63 -0.08 4.61
C SER A 379 -23.12 -0.29 4.27
N VAL A 380 -23.96 0.61 4.76
CA VAL A 380 -25.39 0.63 4.39
C VAL A 380 -25.57 1.31 3.04
N TYR A 381 -26.55 0.85 2.27
CA TYR A 381 -26.98 1.48 1.02
C TYR A 381 -28.39 2.06 1.23
N PRO A 382 -28.53 3.35 1.53
CA PRO A 382 -29.85 3.96 1.71
C PRO A 382 -30.68 3.87 0.43
N PRO A 383 -32.03 3.83 0.52
CA PRO A 383 -32.89 3.94 -0.66
C PRO A 383 -32.53 5.21 -1.45
N GLN A 384 -32.20 5.05 -2.73
CA GLN A 384 -31.95 6.17 -3.65
C GLN A 384 -33.04 6.17 -4.72
N PRO A 385 -33.52 7.35 -5.16
CA PRO A 385 -34.41 7.44 -6.31
C PRO A 385 -33.77 6.81 -7.56
N ALA A 386 -34.58 6.19 -8.40
CA ALA A 386 -34.09 5.54 -9.63
C ALA A 386 -33.30 6.47 -10.56
N SER A 387 -33.51 7.79 -10.47
CA SER A 387 -32.79 8.81 -11.25
C SER A 387 -31.34 9.05 -10.81
N VAL A 388 -30.91 8.57 -9.64
CA VAL A 388 -29.56 8.77 -9.09
C VAL A 388 -28.70 7.51 -9.23
N SER A 389 -29.33 6.33 -9.33
CA SER A 389 -28.67 5.02 -9.29
C SER A 389 -28.47 4.35 -10.66
N ALA A 390 -28.59 5.11 -11.76
CA ALA A 390 -28.45 4.60 -13.13
C ALA A 390 -27.00 4.55 -13.60
#